data_AF-A0A0F4KYF1-F1
#
_entry.id   AF-A0A0F4KYF1-F1
#
_cell.length_a   1.000
_cell.length_b   1.000
_cell.length_c   1.000
_cell.angle_alpha   90.00
_cell.angle_beta   90.00
_cell.angle_gamma   90.00
#
_symmetry.space_group_name_H-M   'P 1'
#
loop_
_entity.id
_entity.type
_entity.pdbx_description
1 polymer ?
#
loop_
_entity_poly.entity_id
_entity_poly.type
_entity_poly.pdbx_seq_one_letter_code
_entity_poly.pdbx_strand_id
1 'polypeptide(L)'
;MTDTTTTPATCHLCGSKQAPTQCHECGKGCCPDCTRRWGALRYCADCAPHCWECGRDDDPGERYTTWTPGWCETCGRPVCTDCRRTCQACGDPCCYEDVYYPYGDDSDEPFCPGCSEERHSEPQYLSPYAGNAKARDPFTFGLEIEVEGGHDQDALKNSLLIAGWCLDGSMHEEGSLEYQTNPLTADPGTLRDLHALVDGIRPDMEQEHSGGHMHLSRTARQRASRWYWALSGLDDHQADDLNMRHMKPLENSWCRLSHGHYGSKFCAVNDEHCDTIELRTFGPWHHGTAGKLIPAITWAHTMWRCFQHSEPGTLRATDIQAMSRTAYRAAMPAPLPISERLAVRRREEVTV
;
A
#
# COMPACT_ATOMS: atom_id res chain seq x y z
N MET A 1 31.07 45.80 -31.92
CA MET A 1 30.46 46.49 -30.76
C MET A 1 30.75 45.65 -29.55
N THR A 2 31.75 46.05 -28.77
CA THR A 2 32.19 45.37 -27.54
C THR A 2 31.30 45.84 -26.40
N ASP A 3 30.37 44.98 -25.98
CA ASP A 3 29.51 45.22 -24.84
C ASP A 3 30.37 45.23 -23.57
N THR A 4 30.55 46.40 -22.97
CA THR A 4 31.33 46.60 -21.76
C THR A 4 30.39 46.43 -20.59
N THR A 5 30.29 45.20 -20.08
CA THR A 5 29.60 44.88 -18.83
C THR A 5 30.21 45.68 -17.70
N THR A 6 29.51 46.75 -17.31
CA THR A 6 29.93 47.66 -16.25
C THR A 6 29.82 46.90 -14.93
N THR A 7 30.94 46.54 -14.31
CA THR A 7 30.95 45.91 -12.98
C THR A 7 30.28 46.88 -12.00
N PRO A 8 29.27 46.46 -11.22
CA PRO A 8 28.57 47.37 -10.32
C PRO A 8 29.54 47.93 -9.27
N ALA A 9 29.69 49.25 -9.23
CA ALA A 9 30.72 49.91 -8.41
C ALA A 9 30.39 49.97 -6.91
N THR A 10 29.13 49.67 -6.53
CA THR A 10 28.66 49.84 -5.14
C THR A 10 27.77 48.67 -4.72
N CYS A 11 27.95 48.18 -3.50
CA CYS A 11 27.10 47.13 -2.93
C CYS A 11 25.72 47.72 -2.61
N HIS A 12 24.66 47.08 -3.11
CA HIS A 12 23.31 47.59 -2.92
C HIS A 12 22.78 47.42 -1.48
N LEU A 13 23.39 46.56 -0.67
CA LEU A 13 22.97 46.30 0.72
C LEU A 13 23.62 47.26 1.70
N CYS A 14 24.95 47.40 1.66
CA CYS A 14 25.70 48.19 2.65
C CYS A 14 26.32 49.48 2.09
N GLY A 15 26.22 49.73 0.77
CA GLY A 15 26.78 50.93 0.15
C GLY A 15 28.30 50.94 -0.02
N SER A 16 28.99 49.83 0.25
CA SER A 16 30.44 49.74 0.07
C SER A 16 30.86 49.88 -1.40
N LYS A 17 31.96 50.58 -1.68
CA LYS A 17 32.48 50.82 -3.05
C LYS A 17 33.18 49.61 -3.68
N GLN A 18 32.90 48.41 -3.19
CA GLN A 18 33.55 47.16 -3.62
C GLN A 18 32.47 46.10 -3.84
N ALA A 19 31.84 46.09 -5.01
CA ALA A 19 30.83 45.10 -5.39
C ALA A 19 31.24 44.29 -6.62
N PRO A 20 32.30 43.45 -6.52
CA PRO A 20 32.85 42.73 -7.65
C PRO A 20 31.92 41.62 -8.18
N THR A 21 30.89 41.24 -7.42
CA THR A 21 29.99 40.13 -7.74
C THR A 21 28.56 40.63 -7.92
N GLN A 22 27.87 40.12 -8.94
CA GLN A 22 26.43 40.31 -9.10
C GLN A 22 25.66 39.19 -8.37
N CYS A 23 24.57 39.57 -7.71
CA CYS A 23 23.58 38.62 -7.22
C CYS A 23 22.92 37.90 -8.39
N HIS A 24 22.83 36.58 -8.34
CA HIS A 24 22.19 35.75 -9.36
C HIS A 24 20.72 36.12 -9.56
N GLU A 25 19.97 36.26 -8.47
CA GLU A 25 18.53 36.56 -8.50
C GLU A 25 18.23 37.99 -8.97
N CYS A 26 18.70 39.00 -8.24
CA CYS A 26 18.33 40.40 -8.52
C CYS A 26 19.28 41.15 -9.47
N GLY A 27 20.38 40.54 -9.90
CA GLY A 27 21.39 41.15 -10.77
C GLY A 27 22.21 42.29 -10.14
N LYS A 28 21.89 42.70 -8.90
CA LYS A 28 22.53 43.84 -8.23
C LYS A 28 23.93 43.50 -7.73
N GLY A 29 24.81 44.50 -7.72
CA GLY A 29 26.16 44.35 -7.18
C GLY A 29 26.20 44.13 -5.67
N CYS A 30 27.01 43.18 -5.23
CA CYS A 30 27.19 42.83 -3.83
C CYS A 30 28.68 42.75 -3.46
N CYS A 31 29.04 43.24 -2.26
CA CYS A 31 30.40 43.07 -1.74
C CYS A 31 30.59 41.66 -1.16
N PRO A 32 31.84 41.19 -0.98
CA PRO A 32 32.09 39.86 -0.44
C PRO A 32 31.41 39.57 0.90
N ASP A 33 31.34 40.56 1.80
CA ASP A 33 30.72 40.41 3.13
C ASP A 33 29.19 40.29 3.07
N CYS A 34 28.57 40.86 2.03
CA CYS A 34 27.13 40.79 1.80
C CYS A 34 26.75 39.71 0.77
N THR A 35 27.73 38.92 0.30
CA THR A 35 27.53 37.85 -0.68
C THR A 35 27.45 36.51 0.03
N ARG A 36 26.37 35.78 -0.21
CA ARG A 36 26.21 34.37 0.14
C ARG A 36 26.49 33.51 -1.08
N ARG A 37 27.01 32.30 -0.88
CA ARG A 37 27.25 31.32 -1.94
C ARG A 37 26.30 30.15 -1.76
N TRP A 38 25.62 29.77 -2.84
CA TRP A 38 24.78 28.58 -2.87
C TRP A 38 25.19 27.74 -4.09
N GLY A 39 25.96 26.67 -3.84
CA GLY A 39 26.64 25.92 -4.89
C GLY A 39 27.62 26.80 -5.68
N ALA A 40 27.45 26.84 -7.01
CA ALA A 40 28.25 27.69 -7.90
C ALA A 40 27.75 29.14 -7.99
N LEU A 41 26.55 29.43 -7.48
CA LEU A 41 25.86 30.71 -7.62
C LEU A 41 26.13 31.63 -6.42
N ARG A 42 25.95 32.93 -6.64
CA ARG A 42 26.17 33.97 -5.62
C ARG A 42 24.92 34.82 -5.46
N TYR A 43 24.50 35.02 -4.22
CA TYR A 43 23.31 35.78 -3.87
C TYR A 43 23.67 36.91 -2.91
N CYS A 44 22.94 38.02 -2.95
CA CYS A 44 22.98 38.98 -1.85
C CYS A 44 22.19 38.43 -0.65
N ALA A 45 22.41 38.97 0.55
CA ALA A 45 21.72 38.49 1.76
C ALA A 45 20.18 38.48 1.63
N ASP A 46 19.59 39.50 1.00
CA ASP A 46 18.13 39.58 0.79
C ASP A 46 17.59 38.54 -0.20
N CYS A 47 18.44 38.04 -1.10
CA CYS A 47 18.06 37.08 -2.14
C CYS A 47 18.62 35.68 -1.88
N ALA A 48 19.34 35.49 -0.76
CA ALA A 48 19.91 34.20 -0.45
C ALA A 48 18.76 33.21 -0.21
N PRO A 49 18.73 32.07 -0.93
CA PRO A 49 17.75 31.04 -0.65
C PRO A 49 17.96 30.50 0.78
N HIS A 50 16.85 30.16 1.42
CA HIS A 50 16.82 29.47 2.71
C HIS A 50 16.23 28.09 2.51
N CYS A 51 16.57 27.12 3.36
CA CYS A 51 15.96 25.80 3.26
C CYS A 51 14.45 25.90 3.46
N TRP A 52 13.66 25.44 2.48
CA TRP A 52 12.20 25.48 2.55
C TRP A 52 11.64 24.69 3.75
N GLU A 53 12.23 23.54 4.05
CA GLU A 53 11.76 22.62 5.11
C GLU A 53 12.00 23.15 6.54
N CYS A 54 13.25 23.53 6.85
CA CYS A 54 13.63 23.91 8.21
C CYS A 54 13.77 25.43 8.43
N GLY A 55 13.57 26.24 7.39
CA GLY A 55 13.74 27.69 7.45
C GLY A 55 15.16 28.15 7.80
N ARG A 56 16.15 27.24 7.81
CA ARG A 56 17.54 27.59 8.09
C ARG A 56 18.11 28.36 6.91
N ASP A 57 18.54 29.58 7.20
CA ASP A 57 19.44 30.35 6.36
C ASP A 57 20.84 29.70 6.39
N ASP A 58 21.64 29.89 5.34
CA ASP A 58 23.08 29.65 5.42
C ASP A 58 23.66 30.49 6.58
N ASP A 59 24.01 29.84 7.69
CA ASP A 59 24.57 30.53 8.86
C ASP A 59 25.82 31.33 8.45
N PRO A 60 25.84 32.67 8.64
CA PRO A 60 26.98 33.53 8.33
C PRO A 60 28.27 33.21 9.12
N GLY A 61 28.19 32.41 10.18
CA GLY A 61 29.24 32.30 11.19
C GLY A 61 30.25 31.16 11.01
N GLU A 62 29.89 30.07 10.35
CA GLU A 62 30.76 28.90 10.25
C GLU A 62 31.47 28.86 8.89
N ARG A 63 32.76 29.22 8.88
CA ARG A 63 33.66 29.15 7.71
C ARG A 63 33.85 27.72 7.14
N TYR A 64 33.17 26.72 7.71
CA TYR A 64 33.23 25.32 7.31
C TYR A 64 31.86 24.65 7.50
N THR A 65 30.81 25.14 6.85
CA THR A 65 29.58 24.34 6.75
C THR A 65 29.78 23.26 5.68
N THR A 66 29.62 22.01 6.08
CA THR A 66 29.52 20.81 5.22
C THR A 66 28.21 20.77 4.41
N TRP A 67 27.57 21.94 4.24
CA TRP A 67 26.31 22.13 3.56
C TRP A 67 26.60 22.34 2.07
N THR A 68 26.32 21.33 1.26
CA THR A 68 26.20 21.50 -0.18
C THR A 68 24.72 21.73 -0.46
N PRO A 69 24.27 22.99 -0.57
CA PRO A 69 22.87 23.27 -0.82
C PRO A 69 22.37 22.60 -2.11
N GLY A 70 21.18 22.00 -2.04
CA GLY A 70 20.49 21.36 -3.15
C GLY A 70 19.22 22.12 -3.54
N TRP A 71 18.68 21.76 -4.69
CA TRP A 71 17.36 22.19 -5.14
C TRP A 71 16.50 20.94 -5.27
N CYS A 72 15.25 20.99 -4.82
CA CYS A 72 14.32 19.92 -5.14
C CYS A 72 14.12 19.92 -6.66
N GLU A 73 14.39 18.79 -7.31
CA GLU A 73 14.27 18.69 -8.77
C GLU A 73 12.79 18.77 -9.24
N THR A 74 11.85 18.46 -8.34
CA THR A 74 10.41 18.51 -8.63
C THR A 74 9.83 19.92 -8.57
N CYS A 75 9.97 20.63 -7.44
CA CYS A 75 9.40 21.98 -7.29
C CYS A 75 10.39 23.14 -7.47
N GLY A 76 11.68 22.85 -7.63
CA GLY A 76 12.73 23.87 -7.72
C GLY A 76 12.93 24.66 -6.41
N ARG A 77 12.45 24.18 -5.26
CA ARG A 77 12.66 24.85 -3.98
C ARG A 77 14.03 24.50 -3.39
N PRO A 78 14.70 25.45 -2.73
CA PRO A 78 15.97 25.19 -2.04
C PRO A 78 15.78 24.25 -0.84
N VAL A 79 16.59 23.21 -0.75
CA VAL A 79 16.58 22.23 0.34
C VAL A 79 18.00 21.91 0.79
N CYS A 80 18.21 21.78 2.11
CA CYS A 80 19.52 21.49 2.65
C CYS A 80 19.86 20.00 2.66
N THR A 81 21.14 19.65 2.85
CA THR A 81 21.59 18.26 2.95
C THR A 81 20.88 17.45 4.03
N ASP A 82 20.52 18.09 5.15
CA ASP A 82 19.84 17.41 6.27
C ASP A 82 18.35 17.17 6.00
N CYS A 83 17.71 18.07 5.25
CA CYS A 83 16.29 18.01 4.94
C CYS A 83 15.98 17.36 3.61
N ARG A 84 16.96 17.28 2.69
CA ARG A 84 16.74 16.67 1.38
C ARG A 84 16.50 15.17 1.53
N ARG A 85 15.66 14.67 0.66
CA ARG A 85 15.49 13.27 0.36
C ARG A 85 16.12 12.99 -0.98
N THR A 86 16.63 11.77 -1.16
CA THR A 86 17.23 11.35 -2.43
C THR A 86 16.31 10.32 -3.03
N CYS A 87 15.75 10.59 -4.21
CA CYS A 87 14.93 9.62 -4.91
C CYS A 87 15.75 8.34 -5.13
N GLN A 88 15.25 7.18 -4.67
CA GLN A 88 15.97 5.91 -4.79
C GLN A 88 16.17 5.46 -6.25
N ALA A 89 15.29 5.89 -7.16
CA ALA A 89 15.36 5.52 -8.57
C ALA A 89 16.35 6.39 -9.37
N CYS A 90 16.21 7.71 -9.32
CA CYS A 90 17.03 8.63 -10.15
C CYS A 90 18.19 9.29 -9.38
N GLY A 91 18.21 9.23 -8.06
CA GLY A 91 19.19 9.93 -7.23
C GLY A 91 18.90 11.42 -7.06
N ASP A 92 17.79 11.93 -7.58
CA ASP A 92 17.50 13.36 -7.54
C ASP A 92 17.13 13.84 -6.14
N PRO A 93 17.64 15.02 -5.73
CA PRO A 93 17.25 15.66 -4.48
C PRO A 93 15.79 16.11 -4.54
N CYS A 94 15.02 15.78 -3.50
CA CYS A 94 13.62 16.14 -3.34
C CYS A 94 13.37 16.73 -1.94
N CYS A 95 12.38 17.60 -1.81
CA CYS A 95 11.88 18.04 -0.50
C CYS A 95 10.87 17.03 0.05
N TYR A 96 10.49 17.16 1.32
CA TYR A 96 9.60 16.19 1.98
C TYR A 96 8.21 16.19 1.35
N GLU A 97 7.70 17.35 0.95
CA GLU A 97 6.41 17.49 0.27
C GLU A 97 6.36 16.83 -1.12
N ASP A 98 7.52 16.65 -1.78
CA ASP A 98 7.63 16.14 -3.15
C ASP A 98 8.30 14.76 -3.20
N VAL A 99 8.10 13.94 -2.18
CA VAL A 99 8.47 12.52 -2.23
C VAL A 99 7.32 11.64 -1.82
N TYR A 100 7.26 10.48 -2.44
CA TYR A 100 6.37 9.39 -2.09
C TYR A 100 7.17 8.28 -1.42
N TYR A 101 6.62 7.70 -0.36
CA TYR A 101 7.21 6.61 0.39
C TYR A 101 6.41 5.32 0.14
N PRO A 102 6.80 4.50 -0.85
CA PRO A 102 5.99 3.38 -1.32
C PRO A 102 5.85 2.27 -0.29
N TYR A 103 6.73 2.21 0.72
CA TYR A 103 6.67 1.23 1.80
C TYR A 103 6.09 1.82 3.10
N GLY A 104 5.40 2.97 3.00
CA GLY A 104 4.81 3.73 4.11
C GLY A 104 5.71 4.84 4.67
N ASP A 105 5.11 5.73 5.46
CA ASP A 105 5.73 6.96 5.99
C ASP A 105 6.99 6.71 6.85
N ASP A 106 7.15 5.51 7.39
CA ASP A 106 8.31 5.10 8.19
C ASP A 106 9.48 4.54 7.35
N SER A 107 9.34 4.47 6.01
CA SER A 107 10.39 3.96 5.14
C SER A 107 11.43 5.03 4.79
N ASP A 108 12.71 4.65 4.74
CA ASP A 108 13.82 5.52 4.34
C ASP A 108 14.05 5.53 2.80
N GLU A 109 13.05 5.07 2.03
CA GLU A 109 13.14 4.84 0.59
C GLU A 109 12.20 5.75 -0.21
N PRO A 110 12.48 7.07 -0.27
CA PRO A 110 11.63 8.00 -0.98
C PRO A 110 11.82 7.91 -2.50
N PHE A 111 10.74 8.14 -3.25
CA PHE A 111 10.73 8.29 -4.70
C PHE A 111 10.15 9.67 -5.08
N CYS A 112 10.73 10.33 -6.08
CA CYS A 112 10.13 11.54 -6.64
C CYS A 112 8.83 11.18 -7.40
N PRO A 113 7.91 12.14 -7.64
CA PRO A 113 6.62 11.87 -8.27
C PRO A 113 6.75 11.13 -9.60
N GLY A 114 7.65 11.57 -10.49
CA GLY A 114 7.87 10.94 -11.79
C GLY A 114 8.39 9.50 -11.71
N CYS A 115 9.19 9.15 -10.69
CA CYS A 115 9.64 7.77 -10.48
C CYS A 115 8.63 6.92 -9.70
N SER A 116 7.65 7.54 -9.04
CA SER A 116 6.64 6.85 -8.25
C SER A 116 5.43 6.39 -9.07
N GLU A 117 5.11 7.05 -10.19
CA GLU A 117 3.91 6.75 -11.01
C GLU A 117 3.85 5.30 -11.51
N GLU A 118 4.99 4.67 -11.84
CA GLU A 118 5.03 3.27 -12.25
C GLU A 118 4.87 2.28 -11.06
N ARG A 119 5.14 2.77 -9.85
CA ARG A 119 5.28 2.01 -8.61
C ARG A 119 4.10 2.18 -7.66
N HIS A 120 3.20 3.10 -7.98
CA HIS A 120 2.10 3.46 -7.12
C HIS A 120 0.97 4.15 -7.90
N SER A 121 -0.26 3.81 -7.53
CA SER A 121 -1.47 4.57 -7.81
C SER A 121 -2.36 4.53 -6.57
N GLU A 122 -2.67 5.70 -6.03
CA GLU A 122 -3.59 5.84 -4.89
C GLU A 122 -4.93 5.16 -5.21
N PRO A 123 -5.50 4.36 -4.29
CA PRO A 123 -6.79 3.72 -4.50
C PRO A 123 -7.93 4.73 -4.71
N GLN A 124 -8.56 4.68 -5.88
CA GLN A 124 -9.77 5.45 -6.17
C GLN A 124 -11.01 4.55 -6.06
N TYR A 125 -11.45 4.29 -4.83
CA TYR A 125 -12.54 3.34 -4.58
C TYR A 125 -13.88 3.81 -5.14
N LEU A 126 -14.48 2.95 -5.97
CA LEU A 126 -15.83 3.10 -6.47
C LEU A 126 -16.79 2.28 -5.61
N SER A 127 -17.76 2.95 -4.97
CA SER A 127 -18.78 2.24 -4.21
C SER A 127 -19.69 1.43 -5.14
N PRO A 128 -19.88 0.12 -4.91
CA PRO A 128 -20.76 -0.72 -5.73
C PRO A 128 -22.24 -0.37 -5.53
N TYR A 129 -22.55 0.44 -4.52
CA TYR A 129 -23.90 0.95 -4.23
C TYR A 129 -24.03 2.45 -4.46
N ALA A 130 -23.10 3.08 -5.22
CA ALA A 130 -23.18 4.49 -5.57
C ALA A 130 -24.56 4.83 -6.16
N GLY A 131 -25.21 5.86 -5.62
CA GLY A 131 -26.55 6.28 -6.04
C GLY A 131 -27.72 5.43 -5.50
N ASN A 132 -27.47 4.36 -4.75
CA ASN A 132 -28.53 3.53 -4.15
C ASN A 132 -28.80 3.91 -2.68
N ALA A 133 -29.68 4.88 -2.46
CA ALA A 133 -30.08 5.34 -1.13
C ALA A 133 -30.76 4.28 -0.23
N LYS A 134 -31.11 3.10 -0.77
CA LYS A 134 -31.75 2.01 -0.02
C LYS A 134 -30.75 0.99 0.54
N ALA A 135 -29.50 0.99 0.06
CA ALA A 135 -28.47 0.11 0.61
C ALA A 135 -28.14 0.57 2.04
N ARG A 136 -28.56 -0.22 3.02
CA ARG A 136 -28.23 -0.01 4.44
C ARG A 136 -27.46 -1.21 4.91
N ASP A 137 -26.27 -0.96 5.47
CA ASP A 137 -25.35 -1.99 5.95
C ASP A 137 -25.17 -3.15 4.94
N PRO A 138 -24.89 -2.89 3.65
CA PRO A 138 -24.71 -3.98 2.70
C PRO A 138 -23.40 -4.72 2.98
N PHE A 139 -23.38 -6.02 2.71
CA PHE A 139 -22.13 -6.74 2.63
C PHE A 139 -21.36 -6.31 1.38
N THR A 140 -20.17 -5.74 1.59
CA THR A 140 -19.10 -5.64 0.60
C THR A 140 -17.83 -6.26 1.15
N PHE A 141 -16.96 -6.65 0.23
CA PHE A 141 -15.60 -7.07 0.53
C PHE A 141 -14.60 -6.44 -0.45
N GLY A 142 -13.37 -6.18 -0.03
CA GLY A 142 -12.25 -5.85 -0.91
C GLY A 142 -11.10 -6.83 -0.66
N LEU A 143 -10.22 -6.99 -1.64
CA LEU A 143 -8.99 -7.78 -1.50
C LEU A 143 -7.77 -6.88 -1.68
N GLU A 144 -6.76 -7.17 -0.87
CA GLU A 144 -5.38 -6.84 -1.16
C GLU A 144 -4.77 -8.10 -1.79
N ILE A 145 -4.30 -7.97 -3.03
CA ILE A 145 -3.68 -9.04 -3.81
C ILE A 145 -2.20 -8.69 -3.90
N GLU A 146 -1.39 -9.32 -3.06
CA GLU A 146 0.06 -9.15 -3.09
C GLU A 146 0.65 -10.19 -4.04
N VAL A 147 1.51 -9.72 -4.95
CA VAL A 147 2.23 -10.59 -5.90
C VAL A 147 3.70 -10.23 -5.87
N GLU A 148 4.52 -11.18 -5.41
CA GLU A 148 5.97 -11.04 -5.33
C GLU A 148 6.61 -11.40 -6.67
N GLY A 149 7.56 -10.58 -7.12
CA GLY A 149 8.28 -10.77 -8.37
C GLY A 149 7.49 -10.41 -9.63
N GLY A 150 7.97 -10.92 -10.77
CA GLY A 150 7.44 -10.60 -12.08
C GLY A 150 6.10 -11.27 -12.35
N HIS A 151 5.15 -10.49 -12.90
CA HIS A 151 3.83 -10.96 -13.31
C HIS A 151 3.22 -9.97 -14.31
N ASP A 152 2.06 -10.32 -14.89
CA ASP A 152 1.32 -9.45 -15.81
C ASP A 152 0.67 -8.28 -15.06
N GLN A 153 1.48 -7.24 -14.79
CA GLN A 153 1.03 -6.04 -14.11
C GLN A 153 0.01 -5.26 -14.94
N ASP A 154 0.12 -5.27 -16.27
CA ASP A 154 -0.78 -4.53 -17.16
C ASP A 154 -2.21 -5.08 -17.04
N ALA A 155 -2.39 -6.40 -16.97
CA ALA A 155 -3.71 -6.99 -16.77
C ALA A 155 -4.36 -6.56 -15.45
N LEU A 156 -3.58 -6.43 -14.37
CA LEU A 156 -4.06 -6.02 -13.06
C LEU A 156 -4.32 -4.50 -12.99
N LYS A 157 -3.34 -3.68 -13.39
CA LYS A 157 -3.41 -2.21 -13.38
C LYS A 157 -4.55 -1.66 -14.25
N ASN A 158 -4.89 -2.35 -15.34
CA ASN A 158 -5.98 -1.95 -16.24
C ASN A 158 -7.34 -2.60 -15.91
N SER A 159 -7.42 -3.43 -14.88
CA SER A 159 -8.67 -4.09 -14.48
C SER A 159 -9.61 -3.11 -13.79
N LEU A 160 -10.89 -3.11 -14.19
CA LEU A 160 -11.94 -2.33 -13.50
C LEU A 160 -12.22 -2.80 -12.07
N LEU A 161 -11.71 -3.97 -11.68
CA LEU A 161 -11.81 -4.47 -10.31
C LEU A 161 -10.74 -3.87 -9.40
N ILE A 162 -9.64 -3.36 -9.93
CA ILE A 162 -8.54 -2.77 -9.16
C ILE A 162 -8.77 -1.26 -9.00
N ALA A 163 -8.64 -0.77 -7.77
CA ALA A 163 -8.79 0.64 -7.42
C ALA A 163 -7.45 1.37 -7.35
N GLY A 164 -6.39 0.66 -6.97
CA GLY A 164 -5.03 1.18 -6.82
C GLY A 164 -4.02 0.06 -6.63
N TRP A 165 -2.75 0.43 -6.62
CA TRP A 165 -1.63 -0.50 -6.40
C TRP A 165 -0.44 0.25 -5.82
N CYS A 166 0.43 -0.45 -5.11
CA CYS A 166 1.67 0.10 -4.57
C CYS A 166 2.71 -1.00 -4.36
N LEU A 167 3.93 -0.62 -3.99
CA LEU A 167 4.86 -1.59 -3.41
C LEU A 167 4.37 -1.96 -2.00
N ASP A 168 4.70 -3.16 -1.54
CA ASP A 168 4.55 -3.56 -0.14
C ASP A 168 5.95 -3.86 0.41
N GLY A 169 6.26 -3.34 1.60
CA GLY A 169 7.54 -3.54 2.26
C GLY A 169 7.75 -4.97 2.78
N SER A 170 6.70 -5.80 2.75
CA SER A 170 6.79 -7.22 3.01
C SER A 170 7.47 -8.00 1.86
N MET A 171 7.36 -7.50 0.63
CA MET A 171 7.90 -8.14 -0.58
C MET A 171 9.20 -7.46 -1.02
N HIS A 172 10.20 -8.24 -1.38
CA HIS A 172 11.56 -7.72 -1.57
C HIS A 172 12.06 -7.81 -3.01
N GLU A 173 11.34 -8.54 -3.86
CA GLU A 173 11.78 -8.80 -5.22
C GLU A 173 11.34 -7.71 -6.20
N GLU A 174 12.15 -7.49 -7.24
CA GLU A 174 11.83 -6.53 -8.29
C GLU A 174 10.56 -6.96 -9.03
N GLY A 175 9.67 -5.99 -9.29
CA GLY A 175 8.38 -6.24 -9.94
C GLY A 175 7.23 -6.58 -8.98
N SER A 176 7.52 -6.73 -7.68
CA SER A 176 6.49 -6.97 -6.67
C SER A 176 5.53 -5.80 -6.53
N LEU A 177 4.22 -6.09 -6.43
CA LEU A 177 3.17 -5.10 -6.22
C LEU A 177 2.02 -5.67 -5.39
N GLU A 178 1.48 -4.85 -4.50
CA GLU A 178 0.17 -5.03 -3.89
C GLU A 178 -0.89 -4.33 -4.74
N TYR A 179 -1.98 -5.02 -5.03
CA TYR A 179 -3.15 -4.47 -5.73
C TYR A 179 -4.36 -4.46 -4.81
N GLN A 180 -5.04 -3.33 -4.74
CA GLN A 180 -6.24 -3.19 -3.94
C GLN A 180 -7.47 -3.17 -4.83
N THR A 181 -8.42 -4.07 -4.59
CA THR A 181 -9.67 -4.06 -5.35
C THR A 181 -10.55 -2.89 -4.93
N ASN A 182 -11.47 -2.49 -5.82
CA ASN A 182 -12.67 -1.77 -5.40
C ASN A 182 -13.41 -2.56 -4.30
N PRO A 183 -14.27 -1.92 -3.49
CA PRO A 183 -15.26 -2.65 -2.70
C PRO A 183 -16.21 -3.40 -3.64
N LEU A 184 -16.29 -4.71 -3.49
CA LEU A 184 -17.02 -5.62 -4.36
C LEU A 184 -18.26 -6.19 -3.68
N THR A 185 -19.23 -6.61 -4.50
CA THR A 185 -20.39 -7.40 -4.08
C THR A 185 -20.15 -8.88 -4.32
N ALA A 186 -20.74 -9.74 -3.48
CA ALA A 186 -20.68 -11.19 -3.64
C ALA A 186 -21.74 -11.73 -4.63
N ASP A 187 -22.08 -10.97 -5.66
CA ASP A 187 -22.97 -11.44 -6.71
C ASP A 187 -22.22 -12.34 -7.71
N PRO A 188 -22.90 -13.25 -8.41
CA PRO A 188 -22.24 -14.21 -9.28
C PRO A 188 -21.45 -13.60 -10.45
N GLY A 189 -21.76 -12.37 -10.88
CA GLY A 189 -21.01 -11.69 -11.94
C GLY A 189 -19.65 -11.27 -11.43
N THR A 190 -19.64 -10.45 -10.38
CA THR A 190 -18.43 -9.96 -9.73
C THR A 190 -17.51 -11.09 -9.28
N LEU A 191 -18.07 -12.17 -8.71
CA LEU A 191 -17.25 -13.32 -8.28
C LEU A 191 -16.59 -14.08 -9.44
N ARG A 192 -17.25 -14.16 -10.62
CA ARG A 192 -16.63 -14.77 -11.80
C ARG A 192 -15.50 -13.91 -12.34
N ASP A 193 -15.72 -12.59 -12.44
CA ASP A 193 -14.73 -11.67 -12.98
C ASP A 193 -13.51 -11.60 -12.07
N LEU A 194 -13.72 -11.57 -10.75
CA LEU A 194 -12.64 -11.61 -9.76
C LEU A 194 -11.88 -12.95 -9.79
N HIS A 195 -12.59 -14.08 -9.88
CA HIS A 195 -11.93 -15.37 -10.04
C HIS A 195 -11.10 -15.42 -11.31
N ALA A 196 -11.61 -14.91 -12.44
CA ALA A 196 -10.87 -14.88 -13.71
C ALA A 196 -9.63 -13.99 -13.61
N LEU A 197 -9.70 -12.85 -12.91
CA LEU A 197 -8.56 -11.99 -12.64
C LEU A 197 -7.47 -12.74 -11.85
N VAL A 198 -7.84 -13.31 -10.69
CA VAL A 198 -6.90 -14.05 -9.82
C VAL A 198 -6.35 -15.30 -10.52
N ASP A 199 -7.20 -16.04 -11.24
CA ASP A 199 -6.79 -17.19 -12.04
C ASP A 199 -5.91 -16.80 -13.24
N GLY A 200 -5.84 -15.51 -13.60
CA GLY A 200 -4.93 -14.98 -14.62
C GLY A 200 -3.51 -14.71 -14.11
N ILE A 201 -3.34 -14.53 -12.79
CA ILE A 201 -2.04 -14.16 -12.20
C ILE A 201 -1.09 -15.36 -12.24
N ARG A 202 -0.02 -15.23 -13.04
CA ARG A 202 1.11 -16.16 -13.11
C ARG A 202 2.36 -15.46 -12.57
N PRO A 203 2.66 -15.57 -11.27
CA PRO A 203 3.95 -15.14 -10.74
C PRO A 203 5.06 -16.01 -11.34
N ASP A 204 6.22 -15.41 -11.58
CA ASP A 204 7.41 -16.11 -12.09
C ASP A 204 8.25 -16.78 -10.98
N MET A 205 7.82 -16.64 -9.73
CA MET A 205 8.50 -17.16 -8.55
C MET A 205 7.54 -17.61 -7.44
N GLU A 206 8.11 -18.22 -6.40
CA GLU A 206 7.37 -18.59 -5.19
C GLU A 206 6.88 -17.36 -4.44
N GLN A 207 5.75 -17.48 -3.74
CA GLN A 207 5.04 -16.36 -3.12
C GLN A 207 5.12 -16.46 -1.59
N GLU A 208 6.34 -16.59 -1.05
CA GLU A 208 6.58 -16.81 0.37
C GLU A 208 6.22 -15.58 1.20
N HIS A 209 6.50 -14.37 0.69
CA HIS A 209 6.29 -13.13 1.42
C HIS A 209 4.94 -12.47 1.12
N SER A 210 4.24 -12.89 0.08
CA SER A 210 2.96 -12.32 -0.32
C SER A 210 1.78 -12.74 0.58
N GLY A 211 0.96 -11.74 0.90
CA GLY A 211 -0.35 -11.74 1.54
C GLY A 211 -1.54 -11.82 0.59
N GLY A 212 -2.72 -11.75 1.16
CA GLY A 212 -3.99 -11.84 0.43
C GLY A 212 -5.16 -11.25 1.22
N HIS A 213 -4.96 -10.11 1.88
CA HIS A 213 -5.89 -9.63 2.89
C HIS A 213 -7.30 -9.40 2.34
N MET A 214 -8.31 -9.66 3.17
CA MET A 214 -9.71 -9.46 2.81
C MET A 214 -10.35 -8.46 3.76
N HIS A 215 -10.80 -7.34 3.22
CA HIS A 215 -11.45 -6.27 3.95
C HIS A 215 -12.95 -6.46 3.86
N LEU A 216 -13.61 -6.65 4.99
CA LEU A 216 -15.06 -6.86 5.06
C LEU A 216 -15.73 -5.60 5.58
N SER A 217 -16.78 -5.13 4.92
CA SER A 217 -17.64 -4.05 5.43
C SER A 217 -18.00 -4.23 6.91
N ARG A 218 -17.80 -3.19 7.73
CA ARG A 218 -18.09 -3.21 9.16
C ARG A 218 -19.41 -2.53 9.44
N THR A 219 -20.18 -3.15 10.33
CA THR A 219 -21.37 -2.54 10.93
C THR A 219 -21.16 -2.47 12.43
N ALA A 220 -22.07 -1.81 13.17
CA ALA A 220 -22.03 -1.80 14.64
C ALA A 220 -22.04 -3.20 15.29
N ARG A 221 -22.44 -4.25 14.54
CA ARG A 221 -22.53 -5.64 15.01
C ARG A 221 -21.32 -6.50 14.65
N GLN A 222 -20.45 -6.01 13.76
CA GLN A 222 -19.19 -6.65 13.41
C GLN A 222 -18.14 -6.29 14.46
N ARG A 223 -17.55 -7.31 15.11
CA ARG A 223 -16.55 -7.15 16.18
C ARG A 223 -15.38 -8.07 15.90
N ALA A 224 -14.15 -7.56 16.02
CA ALA A 224 -12.94 -8.33 15.81
C ALA A 224 -12.90 -9.63 16.63
N SER A 225 -13.36 -9.59 17.88
CA SER A 225 -13.44 -10.78 18.74
C SER A 225 -14.34 -11.89 18.18
N ARG A 226 -15.41 -11.55 17.47
CA ARG A 226 -16.25 -12.55 16.79
C ARG A 226 -15.51 -13.20 15.62
N TRP A 227 -14.79 -12.41 14.83
CA TRP A 227 -13.97 -12.90 13.73
C TRP A 227 -12.80 -13.76 14.22
N TYR A 228 -12.17 -13.42 15.34
CA TYR A 228 -11.20 -14.27 16.02
C TYR A 228 -11.80 -15.65 16.36
N TRP A 229 -13.00 -15.68 16.95
CA TRP A 229 -13.67 -16.95 17.25
C TRP A 229 -14.13 -17.69 15.99
N ALA A 230 -14.41 -16.99 14.90
CA ALA A 230 -14.71 -17.61 13.62
C ALA A 230 -13.48 -18.33 13.05
N LEU A 231 -12.32 -17.66 13.00
CA LEU A 231 -11.07 -18.22 12.51
C LEU A 231 -10.60 -19.40 13.38
N SER A 232 -10.56 -19.23 14.71
CA SER A 232 -10.20 -20.32 15.64
C SER A 232 -11.18 -21.50 15.67
N GLY A 233 -12.32 -21.38 14.98
CA GLY A 233 -13.28 -22.47 14.82
C GLY A 233 -12.91 -23.46 13.72
N LEU A 234 -12.04 -23.06 12.79
CA LEU A 234 -11.55 -23.86 11.68
C LEU A 234 -10.37 -24.73 12.12
N ASP A 235 -10.28 -25.93 11.56
CA ASP A 235 -9.08 -26.76 11.67
C ASP A 235 -8.10 -26.47 10.52
N ASP A 236 -6.90 -27.06 10.57
CA ASP A 236 -5.84 -26.81 9.59
C ASP A 236 -6.29 -27.10 8.15
N HIS A 237 -7.08 -28.13 7.93
CA HIS A 237 -7.57 -28.49 6.60
C HIS A 237 -8.62 -27.49 6.10
N GLN A 238 -9.55 -27.10 6.98
CA GLN A 238 -10.57 -26.11 6.66
C GLN A 238 -9.97 -24.73 6.38
N ALA A 239 -8.94 -24.36 7.15
CA ALA A 239 -8.18 -23.14 6.92
C ALA A 239 -7.46 -23.22 5.58
N ASP A 240 -6.75 -24.30 5.28
CA ASP A 240 -6.04 -24.46 4.01
C ASP A 240 -7.00 -24.39 2.80
N ASP A 241 -8.15 -25.07 2.85
CA ASP A 241 -9.15 -25.05 1.78
C ASP A 241 -9.72 -23.65 1.50
N LEU A 242 -9.70 -22.75 2.49
CA LEU A 242 -10.08 -21.34 2.35
C LEU A 242 -8.89 -20.43 2.06
N ASN A 243 -7.71 -20.98 1.77
CA ASN A 243 -6.45 -20.27 1.59
C ASN A 243 -6.02 -19.48 2.83
N MET A 244 -6.29 -19.97 4.05
CA MET A 244 -5.95 -19.30 5.29
C MET A 244 -4.74 -19.94 5.97
N ARG A 245 -3.83 -19.11 6.49
CA ARG A 245 -2.54 -19.52 7.03
C ARG A 245 -2.41 -19.40 8.56
N HIS A 246 -3.39 -18.81 9.26
CA HIS A 246 -3.30 -18.52 10.71
C HIS A 246 -3.06 -19.73 11.62
N MET A 247 -3.28 -20.96 11.13
CA MET A 247 -3.01 -22.20 11.87
C MET A 247 -1.54 -22.63 11.87
N LYS A 248 -0.66 -21.92 11.15
CA LYS A 248 0.77 -22.23 11.05
C LYS A 248 1.62 -21.06 11.59
N PRO A 249 1.80 -20.94 12.92
CA PRO A 249 2.39 -19.75 13.53
C PRO A 249 3.86 -19.51 13.16
N LEU A 250 4.61 -20.57 12.84
CA LEU A 250 6.01 -20.47 12.44
C LEU A 250 6.18 -19.95 11.00
N GLU A 251 5.15 -20.14 10.16
CA GLU A 251 5.10 -19.68 8.77
C GLU A 251 4.40 -18.32 8.65
N ASN A 252 3.80 -17.80 9.72
CA ASN A 252 2.94 -16.59 9.68
C ASN A 252 3.23 -15.64 10.84
N SER A 253 4.50 -15.23 10.98
CA SER A 253 4.94 -14.23 11.95
C SER A 253 4.20 -12.89 11.82
N TRP A 254 3.75 -12.56 10.60
CA TRP A 254 3.05 -11.32 10.28
C TRP A 254 1.53 -11.37 10.48
N CYS A 255 0.89 -12.55 10.62
CA CYS A 255 -0.58 -12.65 10.68
C CYS A 255 -1.03 -13.53 11.83
N ARG A 256 -0.55 -13.25 13.04
CA ARG A 256 -0.80 -14.10 14.21
C ARG A 256 -2.25 -13.99 14.67
N LEU A 257 -2.93 -15.14 14.80
CA LEU A 257 -4.25 -15.17 15.43
C LEU A 257 -4.12 -15.04 16.96
N SER A 258 -4.45 -13.87 17.48
CA SER A 258 -4.38 -13.54 18.91
C SER A 258 -5.69 -12.95 19.40
N HIS A 259 -6.14 -13.34 20.60
CA HIS A 259 -7.35 -12.77 21.21
C HIS A 259 -7.00 -11.48 21.96
N GLY A 260 -7.83 -10.44 21.81
CA GLY A 260 -7.66 -9.16 22.51
C GLY A 260 -6.62 -8.21 21.91
N HIS A 261 -5.97 -8.61 20.82
CA HIS A 261 -5.02 -7.78 20.08
C HIS A 261 -5.45 -7.75 18.60
N TYR A 262 -6.12 -6.67 18.21
CA TYR A 262 -6.76 -6.51 16.89
C TYR A 262 -6.25 -5.28 16.13
N GLY A 263 -5.06 -4.80 16.49
CA GLY A 263 -4.40 -3.71 15.79
C GLY A 263 -2.98 -4.08 15.41
N SER A 264 -2.38 -3.25 14.57
CA SER A 264 -1.13 -3.45 13.83
C SER A 264 -1.21 -4.47 12.70
N LYS A 265 -0.20 -4.39 11.83
CA LYS A 265 0.04 -5.34 10.74
C LYS A 265 0.27 -6.79 11.17
N PHE A 266 0.47 -7.07 12.45
CA PHE A 266 0.89 -8.39 12.95
C PHE A 266 -0.27 -9.34 13.34
N CYS A 267 -1.52 -8.93 13.12
CA CYS A 267 -2.70 -9.66 13.62
C CYS A 267 -3.54 -10.27 12.50
N ALA A 268 -4.04 -11.50 12.68
CA ALA A 268 -4.89 -12.16 11.67
C ALA A 268 -6.25 -11.47 11.48
N VAL A 269 -6.70 -10.69 12.47
CA VAL A 269 -7.94 -9.92 12.46
C VAL A 269 -7.62 -8.52 12.94
N ASN A 270 -7.74 -7.53 12.04
CA ASN A 270 -7.49 -6.13 12.33
C ASN A 270 -8.82 -5.34 12.32
N ASP A 271 -8.99 -4.44 13.29
CA ASP A 271 -10.16 -3.55 13.39
C ASP A 271 -9.82 -2.06 13.59
N GLU A 272 -8.63 -1.65 13.18
CA GLU A 272 -8.17 -0.26 13.16
C GLU A 272 -8.94 0.60 12.15
N HIS A 273 -9.39 -0.01 11.06
CA HIS A 273 -10.28 0.64 10.11
C HIS A 273 -11.70 0.77 10.68
N CYS A 274 -12.23 1.98 10.68
CA CYS A 274 -13.55 2.27 11.24
C CYS A 274 -14.70 1.58 10.47
N ASP A 275 -14.53 1.42 9.16
CA ASP A 275 -15.57 0.92 8.25
C ASP A 275 -15.34 -0.52 7.76
N THR A 276 -14.24 -1.17 8.16
CA THR A 276 -13.94 -2.55 7.78
C THR A 276 -13.44 -3.39 8.94
N ILE A 277 -13.57 -4.72 8.81
CA ILE A 277 -12.77 -5.70 9.52
C ILE A 277 -11.83 -6.31 8.48
N GLU A 278 -10.53 -6.23 8.70
CA GLU A 278 -9.53 -6.82 7.82
C GLU A 278 -9.18 -8.22 8.35
N LEU A 279 -9.22 -9.20 7.44
CA LEU A 279 -8.76 -10.56 7.69
C LEU A 279 -7.43 -10.75 6.97
N ARG A 280 -6.32 -10.69 7.72
CA ARG A 280 -4.96 -10.80 7.20
C ARG A 280 -4.47 -12.23 7.02
N THR A 281 -5.33 -13.20 7.33
CA THR A 281 -4.93 -14.60 7.41
C THR A 281 -4.67 -15.26 6.05
N PHE A 282 -5.11 -14.67 4.95
CA PHE A 282 -5.12 -15.36 3.67
C PHE A 282 -3.72 -15.48 3.07
N GLY A 283 -3.52 -16.57 2.34
CA GLY A 283 -2.41 -16.79 1.42
C GLY A 283 -2.47 -15.87 0.20
N PRO A 284 -1.41 -15.87 -0.62
CA PRO A 284 -1.39 -15.13 -1.86
C PRO A 284 -2.52 -15.57 -2.79
N TRP A 285 -3.06 -14.61 -3.54
CA TRP A 285 -4.10 -14.84 -4.55
C TRP A 285 -3.48 -14.89 -5.94
N HIS A 286 -3.36 -16.09 -6.49
CA HIS A 286 -2.85 -16.32 -7.85
C HIS A 286 -3.49 -17.56 -8.46
N HIS A 287 -3.09 -17.98 -9.67
CA HIS A 287 -3.70 -19.12 -10.35
C HIS A 287 -3.74 -20.42 -9.53
N GLY A 288 -2.74 -20.66 -8.68
CA GLY A 288 -2.66 -21.85 -7.84
C GLY A 288 -3.68 -21.85 -6.68
N THR A 289 -4.13 -20.68 -6.26
CA THR A 289 -5.07 -20.48 -5.15
C THR A 289 -6.44 -19.97 -5.58
N ALA A 290 -6.63 -19.64 -6.87
CA ALA A 290 -7.87 -19.08 -7.42
C ALA A 290 -9.12 -19.93 -7.10
N GLY A 291 -9.00 -21.26 -7.15
CA GLY A 291 -10.09 -22.18 -6.80
C GLY A 291 -10.59 -22.08 -5.35
N LYS A 292 -9.77 -21.51 -4.44
CA LYS A 292 -10.12 -21.31 -3.02
C LYS A 292 -10.83 -19.96 -2.76
N LEU A 293 -10.81 -19.05 -3.74
CA LEU A 293 -11.30 -17.68 -3.59
C LEU A 293 -12.82 -17.58 -3.35
N ILE A 294 -13.62 -18.20 -4.21
CA ILE A 294 -15.08 -18.18 -4.07
C ILE A 294 -15.52 -18.85 -2.76
N PRO A 295 -14.97 -20.01 -2.36
CA PRO A 295 -15.24 -20.56 -1.03
C PRO A 295 -14.86 -19.63 0.12
N ALA A 296 -13.69 -18.97 0.08
CA ALA A 296 -13.27 -18.00 1.09
C ALA A 296 -14.27 -16.84 1.25
N ILE A 297 -14.68 -16.22 0.14
CA ILE A 297 -15.66 -15.12 0.14
C ILE A 297 -17.03 -15.61 0.62
N THR A 298 -17.43 -16.82 0.23
CA THR A 298 -18.72 -17.41 0.65
C THR A 298 -18.74 -17.68 2.15
N TRP A 299 -17.65 -18.21 2.71
CA TRP A 299 -17.49 -18.38 4.15
C TRP A 299 -17.56 -17.02 4.87
N ALA A 300 -16.81 -16.03 4.39
CA ALA A 300 -16.76 -14.69 4.99
C ALA A 300 -18.14 -14.02 4.97
N HIS A 301 -18.83 -14.04 3.84
CA HIS A 301 -20.18 -13.49 3.71
C HIS A 301 -21.18 -14.18 4.63
N THR A 302 -21.09 -15.50 4.77
CA THR A 302 -21.96 -16.27 5.68
C THR A 302 -21.73 -15.87 7.13
N MET A 303 -20.47 -15.80 7.57
CA MET A 303 -20.11 -15.37 8.93
C MET A 303 -20.51 -13.92 9.21
N TRP A 304 -20.28 -13.04 8.24
CA TRP A 304 -20.70 -11.64 8.31
C TRP A 304 -22.21 -11.53 8.53
N ARG A 305 -23.02 -12.29 7.77
CA ARG A 305 -24.48 -12.32 7.91
C ARG A 305 -24.89 -12.83 9.28
N CYS A 306 -24.27 -13.92 9.74
CA CYS A 306 -24.51 -14.47 11.06
C CYS A 306 -24.30 -13.43 12.18
N PHE A 307 -23.20 -12.68 12.10
CA PHE A 307 -22.91 -11.62 13.08
C PHE A 307 -23.87 -10.44 12.95
N GLN A 308 -24.26 -10.08 11.74
CA GLN A 308 -25.23 -9.01 11.51
C GLN A 308 -26.60 -9.30 12.11
N HIS A 309 -27.04 -10.56 12.12
CA HIS A 309 -28.33 -10.96 12.70
C HIS A 309 -28.27 -11.20 14.21
N SER A 310 -27.09 -11.12 14.83
CA SER A 310 -26.92 -11.46 16.25
C SER A 310 -26.50 -10.25 17.08
N GLU A 311 -27.28 -9.92 18.11
CA GLU A 311 -26.97 -8.81 19.02
C GLU A 311 -25.59 -8.97 19.67
N PRO A 312 -24.81 -7.89 19.86
CA PRO A 312 -23.53 -7.95 20.58
C PRO A 312 -23.67 -8.62 21.95
N GLY A 313 -22.74 -9.53 22.27
CA GLY A 313 -22.71 -10.24 23.55
C GLY A 313 -23.61 -11.48 23.68
N THR A 314 -24.45 -11.80 22.69
CA THR A 314 -25.35 -12.98 22.78
C THR A 314 -24.73 -14.29 22.30
N LEU A 315 -23.77 -14.21 21.38
CA LEU A 315 -23.08 -15.39 20.85
C LEU A 315 -21.92 -15.78 21.74
N ARG A 316 -21.89 -17.05 22.18
CA ARG A 316 -20.73 -17.62 22.88
C ARG A 316 -19.66 -18.01 21.86
N ALA A 317 -18.39 -18.02 22.30
CA ALA A 317 -17.25 -18.41 21.48
C ALA A 317 -17.48 -19.78 20.78
N THR A 318 -17.96 -20.78 21.53
CA THR A 318 -18.25 -22.12 21.02
C THR A 318 -19.32 -22.14 19.93
N ASP A 319 -20.32 -21.26 20.05
CA ASP A 319 -21.40 -21.15 19.06
C ASP A 319 -20.84 -20.54 17.76
N ILE A 320 -20.03 -19.48 17.87
CA ILE A 320 -19.36 -18.85 16.72
C ILE A 320 -18.45 -19.84 15.99
N GLN A 321 -17.65 -20.61 16.73
CA GLN A 321 -16.78 -21.63 16.17
C GLN A 321 -17.58 -22.71 15.42
N ALA A 322 -18.71 -23.17 15.98
CA ALA A 322 -19.59 -24.14 15.34
C ALA A 322 -20.27 -23.57 14.08
N MET A 323 -20.65 -22.29 14.12
CA MET A 323 -21.17 -21.57 12.96
C MET A 323 -20.11 -21.46 11.86
N SER A 324 -18.86 -21.16 12.20
CA SER A 324 -17.74 -21.09 11.24
C SER A 324 -17.52 -22.40 10.50
N ARG A 325 -17.50 -23.54 11.23
CA ARG A 325 -17.40 -24.86 10.60
C ARG A 325 -18.57 -25.19 9.69
N THR A 326 -19.78 -24.76 10.07
CA THR A 326 -20.99 -24.93 9.24
C THR A 326 -20.92 -24.05 7.98
N ALA A 327 -20.49 -22.80 8.12
CA ALA A 327 -20.28 -21.88 7.01
C ALA A 327 -19.24 -22.42 6.03
N TYR A 328 -18.14 -22.98 6.54
CA TYR A 328 -17.11 -23.63 5.73
C TYR A 328 -17.71 -24.77 4.88
N ARG A 329 -18.47 -25.69 5.51
CA ARG A 329 -19.10 -26.81 4.80
C ARG A 329 -20.07 -26.36 3.71
N ALA A 330 -20.77 -25.25 3.93
CA ALA A 330 -21.68 -24.66 2.95
C ALA A 330 -20.95 -23.91 1.82
N ALA A 331 -19.76 -23.40 2.09
CA ALA A 331 -18.92 -22.70 1.11
C ALA A 331 -18.18 -23.66 0.16
N MET A 332 -17.90 -24.88 0.60
CA MET A 332 -17.24 -25.88 -0.24
C MET A 332 -18.15 -26.36 -1.37
N PRO A 333 -17.62 -26.58 -2.58
CA PRO A 333 -18.35 -27.23 -3.65
C PRO A 333 -18.93 -28.57 -3.17
N ALA A 334 -20.16 -28.89 -3.60
CA ALA A 334 -20.72 -30.20 -3.31
C ALA A 334 -19.78 -31.29 -3.85
N PRO A 335 -19.52 -32.37 -3.08
CA PRO A 335 -18.74 -33.48 -3.59
C PRO A 335 -19.38 -33.99 -4.88
N LEU A 336 -18.56 -34.32 -5.87
CA LEU A 336 -19.05 -34.96 -7.09
C LEU A 336 -19.94 -36.16 -6.73
N PRO A 337 -21.05 -36.40 -7.46
CA PRO A 337 -21.87 -37.59 -7.27
C PRO A 337 -21.01 -38.86 -7.23
N ILE A 338 -21.42 -39.86 -6.45
CA ILE A 338 -20.69 -41.14 -6.32
C ILE A 338 -20.37 -41.75 -7.69
N SER A 339 -21.31 -41.65 -8.64
CA SER A 339 -21.15 -42.11 -10.02
C SER A 339 -19.97 -41.47 -10.74
N GLU A 340 -19.76 -40.17 -10.56
CA GLU A 340 -18.67 -39.43 -11.19
C GLU A 340 -17.34 -39.68 -10.50
N ARG A 341 -17.31 -39.74 -9.16
CA ARG A 341 -16.10 -40.13 -8.41
C ARG A 341 -15.61 -41.53 -8.80
N LEU A 342 -16.53 -42.47 -9.00
CA LEU A 342 -16.21 -43.82 -9.49
C LEU A 342 -15.79 -43.84 -10.97
N ALA A 343 -16.19 -42.86 -11.77
CA ALA A 343 -15.76 -42.72 -13.15
C ALA A 343 -14.35 -42.11 -13.26
N VAL A 344 -14.04 -41.11 -12.42
CA VAL A 344 -12.69 -40.52 -12.31
C VAL A 344 -11.69 -41.56 -11.83
N ARG A 345 -11.98 -42.27 -10.74
CA ARG A 345 -11.11 -43.37 -10.27
C ARG A 345 -10.88 -44.45 -11.33
N ARG A 346 -11.92 -44.83 -12.07
CA ARG A 346 -11.77 -45.81 -13.17
C ARG A 346 -10.93 -45.28 -14.34
N ARG A 347 -10.88 -43.97 -14.58
CA ARG A 347 -10.02 -43.37 -15.61
C ARG A 347 -8.57 -43.32 -15.15
N GLU A 348 -8.33 -43.03 -13.88
CA GLU A 348 -7.01 -43.05 -13.25
C GLU A 348 -6.43 -44.48 -13.19
N GLU A 349 -7.25 -45.49 -12.88
CA GLU A 349 -6.83 -46.91 -12.89
C GLU A 349 -6.52 -47.45 -14.30
N VAL A 350 -6.99 -46.80 -15.36
CA VAL A 350 -6.76 -47.20 -16.77
C VAL A 350 -5.55 -46.47 -17.37
N THR A 351 -5.02 -45.46 -16.69
CA THR A 351 -3.85 -44.67 -17.13
C THR A 351 -2.54 -45.07 -16.44
N VAL A 352 -2.56 -46.14 -15.62
CA VAL A 352 -1.37 -46.77 -15.01
C VAL A 352 -0.93 -48.01 -15.80
#